data_AF-A0A7J4BC18-F1
#
_entry.id   AF-A0A7J4BC18-F1
#
_cell.length_a   1.000
_cell.length_b   1.000
_cell.length_c   1.000
_cell.angle_alpha   90.00
_cell.angle_beta   90.00
_cell.angle_gamma   90.00
#
_symmetry.space_group_name_H-M   'P 1'
#
loop_
_entity.id
_entity.type
_entity.pdbx_description
1 polymer ?
#
loop_
_entity_poly.entity_id
_entity_poly.type
_entity_poly.pdbx_seq_one_letter_code
_entity_poly.pdbx_strand_id
1 'polypeptide(L)'
;MSSVSSGEARKGFLDSPEAYNQPKCYVKTRDDIKSIQCHELVEMLMSPQRPDVLVCNEVMNKCVEVRSSDKLAVVEVSGSEVFVNVRECDYVKRDSKLAYIITSKREVRSLRSDFEGSVVLIHEVPVSRPSKVLVFIKEGGVRE
;
A
#
# COMPACT_ATOMS: atom_id res chain seq x y z
N MET A 1 50.70 14.20 10.75
CA MET A 1 49.83 15.17 11.45
C MET A 1 49.48 16.24 10.42
N SER A 2 48.26 16.43 9.94
CA SER A 2 46.94 16.02 10.43
C SER A 2 45.96 15.95 9.25
N SER A 3 45.08 14.95 9.33
CA SER A 3 43.86 14.74 8.55
C SER A 3 42.78 15.78 8.86
N VAL A 4 42.08 16.28 7.84
CA VAL A 4 40.75 16.94 7.97
C VAL A 4 39.93 16.52 6.75
N SER A 5 39.30 15.35 6.83
CA SER A 5 37.85 15.15 6.97
C SER A 5 37.02 15.71 5.81
N SER A 6 36.79 14.84 4.84
CA SER A 6 35.74 14.91 3.84
C SER A 6 34.40 15.21 4.53
N GLY A 7 33.80 16.36 4.21
CA GLY A 7 32.49 16.72 4.73
C GLY A 7 31.44 15.74 4.20
N GLU A 8 30.90 14.90 5.09
CA GLU A 8 29.68 14.14 4.83
C GLU A 8 28.55 15.15 4.57
N ALA A 9 28.00 15.11 3.35
CA ALA A 9 26.80 15.83 3.01
C ALA A 9 25.67 15.33 3.94
N ARG A 10 25.09 16.24 4.72
CA ARG A 10 23.92 15.95 5.56
C ARG A 10 22.77 15.55 4.64
N LYS A 11 22.31 14.29 4.74
CA LYS A 11 21.06 13.84 4.12
C LYS A 11 19.92 14.77 4.56
N GLY A 12 19.25 15.41 3.61
CA GLY A 12 18.11 16.27 3.85
C GLY A 12 16.88 15.45 4.23
N PHE A 13 15.98 16.04 5.03
CA PHE A 13 14.65 15.49 5.32
C PHE A 13 13.78 15.30 4.05
N LEU A 14 14.19 15.92 2.93
CA LEU A 14 13.58 15.83 1.60
C LEU A 14 14.30 14.84 0.67
N ASP A 15 15.34 14.17 1.14
CA ASP A 15 15.90 13.06 0.37
C ASP A 15 14.81 12.00 0.29
N SER A 16 14.29 11.79 -0.93
CA SER A 16 13.31 10.74 -1.19
C SER A 16 13.88 9.46 -0.60
N PRO A 17 13.21 8.84 0.39
CA PRO A 17 13.76 7.68 1.08
C PRO A 17 14.12 6.68 -0.02
N GLU A 18 15.39 6.29 -0.05
CA GLU A 18 15.99 5.33 -0.98
C GLU A 18 14.91 4.39 -1.52
N ALA A 19 14.44 4.68 -2.73
CA ALA A 19 13.37 4.00 -3.47
C ALA A 19 12.32 3.31 -2.58
N TYR A 20 11.11 3.89 -2.44
CA TYR A 20 9.94 3.04 -2.19
C TYR A 20 9.87 2.04 -3.36
N ASN A 21 10.48 0.87 -3.18
CA ASN A 21 10.44 -0.21 -4.15
C ASN A 21 8.98 -0.59 -4.23
N GLN A 22 8.33 -0.08 -5.28
CA GLN A 22 6.93 -0.34 -5.53
C GLN A 22 6.74 -1.86 -5.55
N PRO A 23 5.64 -2.36 -4.98
CA PRO A 23 5.35 -3.78 -5.02
C PRO A 23 5.35 -4.26 -6.48
N LYS A 24 5.70 -5.53 -6.68
CA LYS A 24 5.53 -6.19 -7.98
C LYS A 24 4.17 -6.82 -8.05
N CYS A 25 3.42 -6.52 -9.11
CA CYS A 25 2.07 -7.01 -9.31
C CYS A 25 2.01 -8.00 -10.48
N TYR A 26 1.25 -9.07 -10.28
CA TYR A 26 1.08 -10.13 -11.27
C TYR A 26 -0.38 -10.54 -11.40
N VAL A 27 -0.78 -10.90 -12.61
CA VAL A 27 -2.04 -11.58 -12.88
C VAL A 27 -1.74 -13.06 -13.11
N LYS A 28 -2.46 -13.92 -12.40
CA LYS A 28 -2.32 -15.36 -12.47
C LYS A 28 -3.46 -15.94 -13.29
N THR A 29 -3.08 -16.68 -14.33
CA THR A 29 -3.99 -17.52 -15.11
C THR A 29 -3.68 -18.98 -14.79
N ARG A 30 -4.45 -19.92 -15.35
CA ARG A 30 -4.20 -21.37 -15.13
C ARG A 30 -2.81 -21.80 -15.58
N ASP A 31 -2.30 -21.18 -16.64
CA ASP A 31 -1.11 -21.64 -17.35
C ASP A 31 0.07 -20.67 -17.27
N ASP A 32 -0.14 -19.43 -16.80
CA ASP A 32 0.90 -18.39 -16.80
C ASP A 32 0.74 -17.35 -15.68
N ILE A 33 1.84 -16.73 -15.30
CA ILE A 33 1.92 -15.59 -14.37
C ILE A 33 2.50 -14.40 -15.13
N LYS A 34 1.66 -13.41 -15.41
CA LYS A 34 2.04 -12.23 -16.16
C LYS A 34 2.31 -11.05 -15.22
N SER A 35 3.50 -10.47 -15.31
CA SER A 35 3.81 -9.20 -14.61
C SER A 35 3.02 -8.06 -15.24
N ILE A 36 2.43 -7.22 -14.39
CA ILE A 36 1.67 -6.02 -14.79
C ILE A 36 2.12 -4.82 -13.97
N GLN A 37 1.69 -3.62 -14.38
CA GLN A 37 1.86 -2.44 -13.55
C GLN A 37 0.81 -2.41 -12.43
N CYS A 38 1.20 -2.07 -11.21
CA CYS A 38 0.27 -2.12 -10.07
C CYS A 38 -0.91 -1.13 -10.17
N HIS A 39 -0.81 -0.07 -10.96
CA HIS A 39 -1.95 0.82 -11.18
C HIS A 39 -3.04 0.16 -12.05
N GLU A 40 -2.68 -0.73 -12.98
CA GLU A 40 -3.63 -1.52 -13.79
C GLU A 40 -4.39 -2.52 -12.92
N LEU A 41 -3.79 -2.95 -11.81
CA LEU A 41 -4.41 -3.89 -10.87
C LEU A 41 -5.64 -3.29 -10.17
N VAL A 42 -5.71 -1.96 -10.02
CA VAL A 42 -6.83 -1.27 -9.37
C VAL A 42 -8.16 -1.58 -10.06
N GLU A 43 -8.21 -1.47 -11.39
CA GLU A 43 -9.42 -1.74 -12.17
C GLU A 43 -9.83 -3.22 -12.05
N MET A 44 -8.85 -4.12 -12.04
CA MET A 44 -9.09 -5.56 -11.90
C MET A 44 -9.63 -5.90 -10.50
N LEU A 45 -9.07 -5.32 -9.44
CA LEU A 45 -9.52 -5.56 -8.06
C LEU A 45 -10.93 -5.01 -7.79
N MET A 46 -11.29 -3.92 -8.46
CA MET A 46 -12.63 -3.31 -8.37
C MET A 46 -13.68 -4.07 -9.22
N SER A 47 -13.25 -4.94 -10.14
CA SER A 47 -14.15 -5.72 -10.98
C SER A 47 -14.85 -6.84 -10.19
N PRO A 48 -16.17 -7.06 -10.39
CA PRO A 48 -16.88 -8.21 -9.84
C PRO A 48 -16.29 -9.56 -10.31
N GLN A 49 -15.78 -9.60 -11.55
CA GLN A 49 -15.14 -10.78 -12.14
C GLN A 49 -13.63 -10.57 -12.19
N ARG A 50 -13.00 -10.46 -11.02
CA ARG A 50 -11.56 -10.26 -10.93
C ARG A 50 -10.79 -11.57 -11.17
N PRO A 51 -9.63 -11.53 -11.84
CA PRO A 51 -8.73 -12.67 -11.95
C PRO A 51 -8.03 -12.96 -10.62
N ASP A 52 -7.34 -14.10 -10.54
CA ASP A 52 -6.40 -14.36 -9.47
C ASP A 52 -5.16 -13.47 -9.66
N VAL A 53 -4.67 -12.86 -8.59
CA VAL A 53 -3.56 -11.90 -8.64
C VAL A 53 -2.57 -12.17 -7.51
N LEU A 54 -1.34 -11.75 -7.72
CA LEU A 54 -0.26 -11.87 -6.74
C LEU A 54 0.41 -10.50 -6.61
N VAL A 55 0.55 -10.01 -5.38
CA VAL A 55 1.30 -8.79 -5.08
C VAL A 55 2.47 -9.15 -4.18
N CYS A 56 3.68 -8.76 -4.58
CA CYS A 56 4.89 -9.06 -3.84
C CYS A 56 5.60 -7.78 -3.41
N ASN A 57 5.85 -7.66 -2.11
CA ASN A 57 6.71 -6.65 -1.54
C ASN A 57 8.10 -7.25 -1.30
N GLU A 58 9.04 -6.93 -2.20
CA GLU A 58 10.41 -7.49 -2.17
C GLU A 58 11.21 -7.01 -0.96
N VAL A 59 10.93 -5.81 -0.44
CA VAL A 59 11.58 -5.27 0.76
C VAL A 59 11.23 -6.13 1.98
N MET A 60 9.98 -6.60 2.05
CA MET A 60 9.51 -7.47 3.12
C MET A 60 9.72 -8.96 2.82
N ASN A 61 10.10 -9.31 1.59
CA ASN A 61 10.17 -10.66 1.08
C ASN A 61 8.85 -11.44 1.31
N LYS A 62 7.72 -10.75 1.08
CA LYS A 62 6.35 -11.28 1.28
C LYS A 62 5.53 -11.08 0.03
N CYS A 63 4.61 -12.01 -0.21
CA CYS A 63 3.59 -11.89 -1.25
C CYS A 63 2.20 -12.20 -0.72
N VAL A 64 1.19 -11.54 -1.28
CA VAL A 64 -0.22 -11.81 -1.03
C VAL A 64 -0.86 -12.27 -2.34
N GLU A 65 -1.31 -13.53 -2.35
CA GLU A 65 -2.18 -14.05 -3.42
C GLU A 65 -3.63 -13.66 -3.09
N VAL A 66 -4.33 -13.06 -4.04
CA VAL A 66 -5.76 -12.78 -3.97
C VAL A 66 -6.45 -13.58 -5.07
N ARG A 67 -7.32 -14.50 -4.66
CA ARG A 67 -8.12 -15.30 -5.58
C ARG A 67 -9.41 -14.59 -5.93
N SER A 68 -9.97 -14.95 -7.08
CA SER A 68 -11.29 -14.54 -7.54
C SER A 68 -12.41 -14.79 -6.52
N SER A 69 -12.29 -15.82 -5.69
CA SER A 69 -13.27 -16.17 -4.63
C SER A 69 -13.02 -15.51 -3.27
N ASP A 70 -11.88 -14.85 -3.07
CA ASP A 70 -11.55 -14.24 -1.77
C ASP A 70 -12.49 -13.07 -1.44
N LYS A 71 -12.51 -12.62 -0.18
CA LYS A 71 -13.17 -11.36 0.18
C LYS A 71 -12.13 -10.25 0.13
N LEU A 72 -12.46 -9.18 -0.59
CA LEU A 72 -11.61 -8.00 -0.73
C LEU A 72 -12.38 -6.78 -0.25
N ALA A 73 -11.87 -6.14 0.78
CA ALA A 73 -12.35 -4.87 1.28
C ALA A 73 -11.56 -3.73 0.63
N VAL A 74 -12.25 -2.62 0.35
CA VAL A 74 -11.63 -1.38 -0.14
C VAL A 74 -11.90 -0.30 0.89
N VAL A 75 -10.84 0.19 1.52
CA VAL A 75 -10.92 1.28 2.47
C VAL A 75 -10.50 2.57 1.77
N GLU A 76 -11.45 3.49 1.62
CA GLU A 76 -11.16 4.83 1.10
C GLU A 76 -10.76 5.76 2.25
N VAL A 77 -9.64 6.46 2.06
CA VAL A 77 -9.13 7.48 2.97
C VAL A 77 -9.09 8.81 2.23
N SER A 78 -9.71 9.86 2.79
CA SER A 78 -9.67 11.19 2.20
C SER A 78 -9.43 12.30 3.22
N GLY A 79 -8.69 13.33 2.81
CA GLY A 79 -8.39 14.50 3.63
C GLY A 79 -7.60 15.58 2.91
N SER A 80 -7.27 16.67 3.62
CA SER A 80 -6.40 17.71 3.05
C SER A 80 -5.02 17.14 2.71
N GLU A 81 -4.50 16.29 3.60
CA GLU A 81 -3.31 15.45 3.37
C GLU A 81 -3.58 14.09 4.02
N VAL A 82 -3.04 13.02 3.41
CA VAL A 82 -3.18 11.65 3.91
C VAL A 82 -1.80 11.02 4.00
N PHE A 83 -1.49 10.43 5.15
CA PHE A 83 -0.24 9.70 5.40
C PHE A 83 -0.58 8.26 5.75
N VAL A 84 -0.25 7.33 4.86
CA VAL A 84 -0.51 5.90 5.06
C VAL A 84 0.51 5.32 6.07
N ASN A 85 0.03 4.54 7.03
CA ASN A 85 0.79 3.96 8.14
C ASN A 85 1.02 2.45 7.98
N VAL A 86 0.63 1.88 6.84
CA VAL A 86 0.77 0.46 6.48
C VAL A 86 1.42 0.36 5.11
N ARG A 87 1.94 -0.82 4.76
CA ARG A 87 2.55 -1.13 3.46
C ARG A 87 1.84 -2.31 2.82
N GLU A 88 2.02 -2.48 1.51
CA GLU A 88 1.59 -3.71 0.83
C GLU A 88 2.25 -4.93 1.46
N CYS A 89 1.47 -6.01 1.58
CA CYS A 89 1.78 -7.25 2.28
C CYS A 89 1.83 -7.18 3.82
N ASP A 90 1.54 -6.02 4.46
CA ASP A 90 1.34 -5.97 5.90
C ASP A 90 0.05 -6.71 6.29
N TYR A 91 0.08 -7.40 7.44
CA TYR A 91 -1.13 -7.95 8.06
C TYR A 91 -1.71 -6.94 9.04
N VAL A 92 -2.98 -6.61 8.88
CA VAL A 92 -3.73 -5.69 9.74
C VAL A 92 -4.82 -6.43 10.49
N LYS A 93 -4.98 -6.10 11.77
CA LYS A 93 -6.14 -6.51 12.57
C LYS A 93 -7.22 -5.44 12.54
N ARG A 94 -8.44 -5.79 12.96
CA ARG A 94 -9.43 -4.79 13.34
C ARG A 94 -8.82 -3.77 14.31
N ASP A 95 -9.18 -2.51 14.14
CA ASP A 95 -8.67 -1.33 14.85
C ASP A 95 -7.20 -0.98 14.58
N SER A 96 -6.49 -1.70 13.70
CA SER A 96 -5.14 -1.31 13.27
C SER A 96 -5.20 0.03 12.56
N LYS A 97 -4.25 0.92 12.87
CA LYS A 97 -4.19 2.25 12.27
C LYS A 97 -3.69 2.15 10.82
N LEU A 98 -4.54 2.52 9.87
CA LEU A 98 -4.23 2.49 8.45
C LEU A 98 -3.57 3.78 7.96
N ALA A 99 -4.06 4.93 8.43
CA ALA A 99 -3.57 6.23 7.98
C ALA A 99 -3.77 7.33 9.02
N TYR A 100 -2.99 8.40 8.89
CA TYR A 100 -3.24 9.70 9.48
C TYR A 100 -3.81 10.64 8.43
N ILE A 101 -4.78 11.46 8.83
CA ILE A 101 -5.50 12.39 7.97
C ILE A 101 -5.33 13.79 8.56
N ILE A 102 -4.78 14.71 7.78
CA ILE A 102 -4.81 16.13 8.11
C ILE A 102 -6.08 16.72 7.50
N THR A 103 -6.94 17.31 8.34
CA THR A 103 -8.16 17.99 7.87
C THR A 103 -7.83 19.39 7.35
N SER A 104 -8.76 20.01 6.61
CA SER A 104 -8.62 21.39 6.15
C SER A 104 -8.46 22.41 7.29
N LYS A 105 -8.84 22.06 8.53
CA LYS A 105 -8.65 22.86 9.74
C LYS A 105 -7.36 22.51 10.51
N ARG A 106 -6.46 21.74 9.90
CA ARG A 106 -5.20 21.25 10.50
C ARG A 106 -5.38 20.36 11.73
N GLU A 107 -6.54 19.73 11.89
CA GLU A 107 -6.70 18.66 12.88
C GLU A 107 -6.08 17.38 12.33
N VAL A 108 -5.40 16.61 13.19
CA VAL A 108 -4.90 15.27 12.84
C VAL A 108 -5.91 14.24 13.33
N ARG A 109 -6.38 13.39 12.42
CA ARG A 109 -7.24 12.24 12.72
C ARG A 109 -6.56 10.96 12.28
N SER A 110 -6.95 9.84 12.86
CA SER A 110 -6.48 8.52 12.42
C SER A 110 -7.64 7.71 11.86
N LEU A 111 -7.44 7.05 10.72
CA LEU A 111 -8.34 6.03 10.23
C LEU A 111 -7.84 4.65 10.70
N ARG A 112 -8.75 3.85 11.23
CA ARG A 112 -8.51 2.49 11.68
C ARG A 112 -9.23 1.51 10.78
N SER A 113 -8.69 0.29 10.67
CA SER A 113 -9.27 -0.79 9.87
C SER A 113 -10.48 -1.41 10.57
N ASP A 114 -11.59 -1.52 9.86
CA ASP A 114 -12.72 -2.36 10.28
C ASP A 114 -12.52 -3.84 9.89
N PHE A 115 -11.47 -4.12 9.12
CA PHE A 115 -11.17 -5.42 8.52
C PHE A 115 -9.91 -6.04 9.15
N GLU A 116 -9.87 -7.37 9.14
CA GLU A 116 -8.70 -8.16 9.52
C GLU A 116 -8.23 -8.96 8.31
N GLY A 117 -6.94 -8.85 7.98
CA GLY A 117 -6.35 -9.53 6.84
C GLY A 117 -5.10 -8.83 6.30
N SER A 118 -4.74 -9.12 5.05
CA SER A 118 -3.51 -8.62 4.44
C SER A 118 -3.77 -7.44 3.52
N VAL A 119 -2.97 -6.38 3.66
CA VAL A 119 -2.97 -5.24 2.73
C VAL A 119 -2.41 -5.73 1.39
N VAL A 120 -3.22 -5.63 0.35
CA VAL A 120 -2.90 -6.09 -1.01
C VAL A 120 -2.21 -4.99 -1.78
N LEU A 121 -2.84 -3.81 -1.85
CA LEU A 121 -2.39 -2.69 -2.66
C LEU A 121 -2.79 -1.38 -1.96
N ILE A 122 -1.90 -0.39 -2.01
CA ILE A 122 -2.20 0.98 -1.63
C ILE A 122 -2.13 1.83 -2.89
N HIS A 123 -3.23 2.49 -3.24
CA HIS A 123 -3.32 3.29 -4.45
C HIS A 123 -3.69 4.74 -4.12
N GLU A 124 -2.78 5.66 -4.40
CA GLU A 124 -3.06 7.09 -4.35
C GLU A 124 -3.82 7.49 -5.62
N VAL A 125 -5.01 8.08 -5.45
CA VAL A 125 -5.85 8.53 -6.57
C VAL A 125 -5.29 9.85 -7.09
N PRO A 126 -4.73 9.89 -8.32
CA PRO A 126 -4.07 11.07 -8.82
C PRO A 126 -5.00 12.29 -8.90
N VAL A 127 -4.45 13.47 -8.63
CA VAL A 127 -5.12 14.77 -8.85
C VAL A 127 -6.43 14.93 -8.04
N SER A 128 -6.58 14.19 -6.94
CA SER A 128 -7.73 14.31 -6.05
C SER A 128 -7.56 15.49 -5.06
N ARG A 129 -8.59 16.33 -4.93
CA ARG A 129 -8.73 17.32 -3.85
C ARG A 129 -10.11 17.19 -3.23
N PRO A 130 -10.25 16.72 -1.97
CA PRO A 130 -9.20 16.31 -1.03
C PRO A 130 -8.35 15.12 -1.54
N SER A 131 -7.10 14.99 -1.06
CA SER A 131 -6.24 13.84 -1.33
C SER A 131 -6.98 12.56 -0.97
N LYS A 132 -6.97 11.59 -1.88
CA LYS A 132 -7.65 10.30 -1.72
C LYS A 132 -6.68 9.14 -1.92
N VAL A 133 -6.74 8.18 -1.00
CA VAL A 133 -6.00 6.91 -1.07
C VAL A 133 -6.98 5.77 -0.91
N LEU A 134 -6.81 4.71 -1.71
CA LEU A 134 -7.52 3.45 -1.59
C LEU A 134 -6.57 2.40 -0.99
N VAL A 135 -7.02 1.73 0.07
CA VAL A 135 -6.30 0.60 0.67
C VAL A 135 -7.11 -0.67 0.44
N PHE A 136 -6.57 -1.58 -0.36
CA PHE A 136 -7.18 -2.87 -0.65
C PHE A 136 -6.73 -3.90 0.38
N ILE A 137 -7.67 -4.59 1.03
CA ILE A 137 -7.39 -5.57 2.09
C ILE A 137 -8.06 -6.89 1.71
N LYS A 138 -7.27 -7.96 1.56
CA LYS A 138 -7.79 -9.32 1.47
C LYS A 138 -8.18 -9.76 2.88
N GLU A 139 -9.45 -10.00 3.11
CA GLU A 139 -9.95 -10.41 4.42
C GLU A 139 -9.52 -11.85 4.76
N GLY A 140 -9.21 -12.07 6.04
CA GLY A 140 -8.79 -13.36 6.56
C GLY A 140 -7.29 -13.64 6.41
N GLY A 141 -6.90 -14.89 6.67
CA GLY A 141 -5.51 -15.30 6.80
C GLY A 141 -4.99 -15.23 8.24
N VAL A 142 -3.96 -16.01 8.52
CA VAL A 142 -3.29 -16.06 9.82
C VAL A 142 -1.94 -15.37 9.69
N ARG A 143 -1.52 -14.69 10.76
CA ARG A 143 -0.18 -14.09 10.85
C ARG A 143 0.87 -15.21 10.77
N GLU A 144 1.55 -15.32 9.63
CA GLU A 144 2.80 -16.11 9.49
C GLU A 144 3.97 -15.43 10.20
#